data_AF-A0A2E2ZCV7-F1
#
_entry.id   AF-A0A2E2ZCV7-F1
#
_cell.length_a   1.000
_cell.length_b   1.000
_cell.length_c   1.000
_cell.angle_alpha   90.00
_cell.angle_beta   90.00
_cell.angle_gamma   90.00
#
_symmetry.space_group_name_H-M   'P 1'
#
loop_
_entity.id
_entity.type
_entity.pdbx_description
1 polymer ?
#
loop_
_entity_poly.entity_id
_entity_poly.type
_entity_poly.pdbx_seq_one_letter_code
_entity_poly.pdbx_strand_id
1 'polypeptide(L)'
;MKFSLWTQYGAMNSKPVFNAFEKSLKDAGHSVVHNNNDADVNVIWSVLWNGRMAANQSIWNNNKPTIVLEIGGIKRGTTWRVGLNGINRDAYFGDTGMDSNRSSLQGLELTPWRTQGKHILLCGQHEKSEQWRGMPSMSKWVMQTIENIQKHTDRPIYFRPHPRCPLPEIEKQYKNVYRQAPQHILGSYDDFDMSFKNAWAVVCHSSNPGPQSIMSGIPAFVSTSSIAYDVGNDIDFWHDIESPLMPDRQQWLNDYAWTEYTVDEISQGMPLKRLTTALSNAII
;
A
#
# COMPACT_ATOMS: atom_id res chain seq x y z
N MET A 1 2.30 -20.96 18.96
CA MET A 1 1.70 -20.93 17.62
C MET A 1 2.64 -21.60 16.62
N LYS A 2 2.07 -22.29 15.63
CA LYS A 2 2.74 -22.89 14.48
C LYS A 2 2.44 -22.04 13.25
N PHE A 3 3.48 -21.59 12.55
CA PHE A 3 3.37 -20.72 11.38
C PHE A 3 3.74 -21.49 10.12
N SER A 4 2.99 -21.29 9.04
CA SER A 4 3.34 -21.78 7.71
C SER A 4 3.83 -20.66 6.83
N LEU A 5 5.10 -20.72 6.45
CA LEU A 5 5.72 -19.78 5.51
C LEU A 5 5.56 -20.31 4.08
N TRP A 6 4.71 -19.65 3.30
CA TRP A 6 4.41 -19.99 1.90
C TRP A 6 5.42 -19.38 0.92
N THR A 7 6.68 -19.72 1.10
CA THR A 7 7.83 -19.12 0.39
C THR A 7 7.82 -19.40 -1.12
N GLN A 8 7.19 -20.48 -1.56
CA GLN A 8 7.19 -20.91 -2.97
C GLN A 8 6.50 -19.93 -3.91
N TYR A 9 5.58 -19.11 -3.39
CA TYR A 9 4.82 -18.11 -4.15
C TYR A 9 5.34 -16.66 -3.93
N GLY A 10 6.46 -16.50 -3.22
CA GLY A 10 7.07 -15.18 -2.98
C GLY A 10 7.69 -14.55 -4.22
N ALA A 11 7.79 -13.22 -4.26
CA ALA A 11 8.58 -12.53 -5.29
C ALA A 11 10.08 -12.89 -5.22
N MET A 12 10.86 -12.57 -6.26
CA MET A 12 12.28 -12.99 -6.26
C MET A 12 13.10 -12.32 -5.15
N ASN A 13 12.71 -11.12 -4.73
CA ASN A 13 13.31 -10.38 -3.63
C ASN A 13 12.68 -10.67 -2.25
N SER A 14 11.73 -11.61 -2.14
CA SER A 14 11.05 -11.90 -0.86
C SER A 14 11.88 -12.77 0.08
N LYS A 15 12.85 -13.52 -0.44
CA LYS A 15 13.60 -14.52 0.33
C LYS A 15 14.27 -13.95 1.59
N PRO A 16 14.97 -12.80 1.55
CA PRO A 16 15.55 -12.21 2.76
C PRO A 16 14.49 -11.84 3.81
N VAL A 17 13.33 -11.37 3.38
CA VAL A 17 12.24 -10.96 4.28
C VAL A 17 11.61 -12.16 4.97
N PHE A 18 11.34 -13.24 4.21
CA PHE A 18 10.87 -14.50 4.79
C PHE A 18 11.88 -15.09 5.78
N ASN A 19 13.17 -15.11 5.43
CA ASN A 19 14.21 -15.63 6.33
C ASN A 19 14.30 -14.83 7.63
N ALA A 20 14.21 -13.49 7.56
CA ALA A 20 14.19 -12.63 8.73
C ALA A 20 12.95 -12.87 9.60
N PHE A 21 11.77 -12.99 8.98
CA PHE A 21 10.54 -13.27 9.72
C PHE A 21 10.54 -14.67 10.34
N GLU A 22 11.05 -15.68 9.62
CA GLU A 22 11.24 -17.03 10.16
C GLU A 22 12.14 -17.03 11.39
N LYS A 23 13.24 -16.27 11.34
CA LYS A 23 14.15 -16.16 12.47
C LYS A 23 13.44 -15.54 13.68
N SER A 24 12.70 -14.45 13.50
CA SER A 24 12.01 -13.82 14.63
C SER A 24 10.91 -14.71 15.22
N LEU A 25 10.23 -15.51 14.40
CA LEU A 25 9.29 -16.55 14.88
C LEU A 25 10.00 -17.59 15.76
N LYS A 26 11.14 -18.12 15.30
CA LYS A 26 11.93 -19.11 16.05
C LYS A 26 12.48 -18.53 17.35
N ASP A 27 13.00 -17.32 17.32
CA ASP A 27 13.52 -16.62 18.50
C ASP A 27 12.42 -16.37 19.56
N ALA A 28 11.17 -16.14 19.10
CA ALA A 28 10.00 -16.00 19.96
C ALA A 28 9.44 -17.36 20.46
N GLY A 29 10.10 -18.48 20.16
CA GLY A 29 9.69 -19.82 20.59
C GLY A 29 8.51 -20.41 19.80
N HIS A 30 8.21 -19.89 18.61
CA HIS A 30 7.18 -20.44 17.73
C HIS A 30 7.72 -21.55 16.84
N SER A 31 6.83 -22.46 16.39
CA SER A 31 7.17 -23.50 15.43
C SER A 31 6.93 -23.00 14.01
N VAL A 32 7.80 -23.39 13.07
CA VAL A 32 7.69 -23.02 11.66
C VAL A 32 7.63 -24.27 10.79
N VAL A 33 6.68 -24.29 9.87
CA VAL A 33 6.63 -25.22 8.72
C VAL A 33 6.62 -24.39 7.44
N HIS A 34 6.92 -25.03 6.30
CA HIS A 34 6.93 -24.36 5.01
C HIS A 34 5.92 -24.99 4.08
N ASN A 35 5.17 -24.13 3.39
CA ASN A 35 4.28 -24.51 2.29
C ASN A 35 3.29 -25.65 2.66
N ASN A 36 2.83 -25.65 3.90
CA ASN A 36 1.95 -26.68 4.45
C ASN A 36 0.76 -26.02 5.16
N ASN A 37 -0.44 -26.57 5.01
CA ASN A 37 -1.62 -26.06 5.68
C ASN A 37 -1.74 -26.51 7.16
N ASP A 38 -0.86 -27.38 7.64
CA ASP A 38 -0.78 -27.80 9.05
C ASP A 38 -0.08 -26.73 9.92
N ALA A 39 -0.75 -25.59 10.11
CA ALA A 39 -0.31 -24.46 10.92
C ALA A 39 -1.50 -23.62 11.39
N ASP A 40 -1.30 -22.86 12.46
CA ASP A 40 -2.29 -21.94 13.04
C ASP A 40 -2.36 -20.63 12.23
N VAL A 41 -1.21 -20.16 11.73
CA VAL A 41 -1.07 -18.86 11.06
C VAL A 41 -0.37 -19.05 9.71
N ASN A 42 -0.90 -18.44 8.66
CA ASN A 42 -0.24 -18.36 7.36
C ASN A 42 0.67 -17.13 7.29
N VAL A 43 1.81 -17.28 6.62
CA VAL A 43 2.67 -16.16 6.22
C VAL A 43 2.85 -16.22 4.71
N ILE A 44 2.27 -15.25 4.00
CA ILE A 44 2.30 -15.17 2.54
C ILE A 44 3.06 -13.92 2.09
N TRP A 45 3.46 -13.93 0.82
CA TRP A 45 4.00 -12.74 0.16
C TRP A 45 2.95 -12.11 -0.74
N SER A 46 2.64 -10.85 -0.48
CA SER A 46 1.66 -10.05 -1.22
C SER A 46 0.24 -10.63 -1.20
N VAL A 47 -0.71 -9.78 -1.59
CA VAL A 47 -2.10 -10.14 -1.91
C VAL A 47 -2.41 -9.86 -3.38
N LEU A 48 -1.43 -10.13 -4.24
CA LEU A 48 -1.55 -10.08 -5.69
C LEU A 48 -1.92 -11.46 -6.24
N TRP A 49 -3.15 -11.62 -6.72
CA TRP A 49 -3.67 -12.86 -7.28
C TRP A 49 -3.28 -13.02 -8.76
N ASN A 50 -2.00 -12.77 -9.06
CA ASN A 50 -1.48 -12.80 -10.43
C ASN A 50 -0.02 -13.24 -10.47
N GLY A 51 0.39 -13.84 -11.60
CA GLY A 51 1.76 -14.32 -11.80
C GLY A 51 2.20 -15.32 -10.73
N ARG A 52 3.43 -15.18 -10.24
CA ARG A 52 4.03 -16.10 -9.24
C ARG A 52 3.27 -16.14 -7.91
N MET A 53 2.54 -15.08 -7.57
CA MET A 53 1.78 -14.95 -6.33
C MET A 53 0.32 -15.42 -6.46
N ALA A 54 -0.13 -15.80 -7.66
CA ALA A 54 -1.54 -16.15 -7.91
C ALA A 54 -2.08 -17.25 -6.96
N ALA A 55 -1.25 -18.25 -6.66
CA ALA A 55 -1.62 -19.35 -5.78
C ALA A 55 -1.78 -18.94 -4.30
N ASN A 56 -1.33 -17.75 -3.87
CA ASN A 56 -1.61 -17.24 -2.52
C ASN A 56 -3.10 -17.00 -2.28
N GLN A 57 -3.92 -16.86 -3.33
CA GLN A 57 -5.35 -16.66 -3.17
C GLN A 57 -6.04 -17.86 -2.48
N SER A 58 -5.64 -19.10 -2.80
CA SER A 58 -6.23 -20.27 -2.13
C SER A 58 -5.82 -20.35 -0.65
N ILE A 59 -4.59 -19.94 -0.33
CA ILE A 59 -4.09 -19.87 1.05
C ILE A 59 -4.83 -18.80 1.85
N TRP A 60 -5.04 -17.62 1.24
CA TRP A 60 -5.80 -16.51 1.82
C TRP A 60 -7.23 -16.91 2.17
N ASN A 61 -7.88 -17.68 1.29
CA ASN A 61 -9.27 -18.12 1.47
C ASN A 61 -9.46 -19.23 2.52
N ASN A 62 -8.39 -19.73 3.16
CA ASN A 62 -8.48 -20.78 4.18
C ASN A 62 -9.01 -20.28 5.55
N ASN A 63 -9.45 -19.01 5.67
CA ASN A 63 -9.99 -18.39 6.88
C ASN A 63 -9.09 -18.52 8.13
N LYS A 64 -7.77 -18.58 7.94
CA LYS A 64 -6.79 -18.53 9.02
C LYS A 64 -6.21 -17.13 9.15
N PRO A 65 -5.78 -16.72 10.36
CA PRO A 65 -4.95 -15.52 10.51
C PRO A 65 -3.78 -15.59 9.51
N THR A 66 -3.64 -14.55 8.70
CA THR A 66 -2.65 -14.51 7.62
C THR A 66 -1.82 -13.25 7.75
N ILE A 67 -0.54 -13.43 8.04
CA ILE A 67 0.45 -12.36 7.98
C ILE A 67 0.86 -12.19 6.52
N VAL A 68 0.80 -10.97 6.03
CA VAL A 68 1.23 -10.62 4.68
C VAL A 68 2.53 -9.82 4.76
N LEU A 69 3.56 -10.37 4.12
CA LEU A 69 4.82 -9.68 3.83
C LEU A 69 4.69 -9.02 2.46
N GLU A 70 5.02 -7.73 2.34
CA GLU A 70 4.81 -6.97 1.11
C GLU A 70 5.92 -5.92 0.88
N ILE A 71 6.10 -5.51 -0.38
CA ILE A 71 6.93 -4.37 -0.73
C ILE A 71 6.44 -3.11 -0.01
N GLY A 72 7.35 -2.44 0.69
CA GLY A 72 7.07 -1.17 1.35
C GLY A 72 6.92 0.01 0.39
N GLY A 73 6.11 0.99 0.79
CA GLY A 73 5.92 2.29 0.16
C GLY A 73 6.71 3.44 0.80
N ILE A 74 7.34 3.24 1.98
CA ILE A 74 8.16 4.25 2.68
C ILE A 74 9.52 4.39 2.00
N LYS A 75 10.33 3.32 2.01
CA LYS A 75 11.62 3.25 1.29
C LYS A 75 11.67 1.94 0.52
N ARG A 76 11.20 1.98 -0.73
CA ARG A 76 11.06 0.79 -1.56
C ARG A 76 12.40 0.05 -1.69
N GLY A 77 12.37 -1.28 -1.55
CA GLY A 77 13.57 -2.12 -1.59
C GLY A 77 14.38 -2.14 -0.29
N THR A 78 14.05 -1.29 0.68
CA THR A 78 14.73 -1.19 1.98
C THR A 78 13.78 -1.56 3.12
N THR A 79 12.57 -1.00 3.12
CA THR A 79 11.52 -1.31 4.09
C THR A 79 10.46 -2.20 3.47
N TRP A 80 9.88 -3.07 4.30
CA TRP A 80 8.90 -4.08 3.92
C TRP A 80 7.72 -3.99 4.86
N ARG A 81 6.53 -4.09 4.30
CA ARG A 81 5.30 -4.03 5.06
C ARG A 81 4.99 -5.40 5.66
N VAL A 82 4.57 -5.40 6.93
CA VAL A 82 4.20 -6.61 7.67
C VAL A 82 2.86 -6.37 8.34
N GLY A 83 1.78 -6.87 7.74
CA GLY A 83 0.41 -6.67 8.22
C GLY A 83 -0.30 -7.99 8.50
N LEU A 84 -1.21 -7.99 9.47
CA LEU A 84 -2.12 -9.11 9.72
C LEU A 84 -3.43 -8.89 8.96
N ASN A 85 -3.85 -9.89 8.18
CA ASN A 85 -5.08 -9.93 7.40
C ASN A 85 -5.27 -8.77 6.42
N GLY A 86 -4.17 -8.20 5.92
CA GLY A 86 -4.19 -7.18 4.89
C GLY A 86 -2.81 -6.54 4.67
N ILE A 87 -2.77 -5.54 3.79
CA ILE A 87 -1.56 -4.73 3.54
C ILE A 87 -1.81 -3.22 3.49
N ASN A 88 -3.06 -2.76 3.55
CA ASN A 88 -3.39 -1.34 3.68
C ASN A 88 -4.15 -1.10 4.98
N ARG A 89 -5.08 -0.15 5.03
CA ARG A 89 -5.85 0.16 6.24
C ARG A 89 -6.70 -1.02 6.72
N ASP A 90 -7.05 -1.93 5.81
CA ASP A 90 -7.75 -3.17 6.14
C ASP A 90 -6.88 -4.17 6.94
N ALA A 91 -5.58 -3.91 7.06
CA ALA A 91 -4.65 -4.71 7.85
C ALA A 91 -4.54 -4.22 9.29
N TYR A 92 -4.18 -5.12 10.20
CA TYR A 92 -3.70 -4.75 11.52
C TYR A 92 -2.17 -4.66 11.55
N PHE A 93 -1.64 -3.53 12.03
CA PHE A 93 -0.19 -3.26 12.17
C PHE A 93 0.26 -3.08 13.63
N GLY A 94 -0.61 -3.37 14.61
CA GLY A 94 -0.44 -3.00 16.01
C GLY A 94 -1.22 -1.75 16.39
N ASP A 95 -1.14 -1.37 17.66
CA ASP A 95 -1.86 -0.20 18.19
C ASP A 95 -1.39 1.12 17.57
N THR A 96 -2.29 2.08 17.45
CA THR A 96 -2.05 3.45 16.97
C THR A 96 -1.78 4.42 18.13
N GLY A 97 -1.56 5.70 17.83
CA GLY A 97 -1.19 6.68 18.86
C GLY A 97 0.30 6.67 19.18
N MET A 98 1.13 6.28 18.21
CA MET A 98 2.57 6.18 18.35
C MET A 98 3.22 7.57 18.43
N ASP A 99 4.34 7.65 19.15
CA ASP A 99 5.17 8.85 19.21
C ASP A 99 5.98 9.07 17.91
N SER A 100 6.71 10.18 17.84
CA SER A 100 7.51 10.53 16.66
C SER A 100 8.85 9.79 16.57
N ASN A 101 9.23 8.95 17.53
CA ASN A 101 10.57 8.36 17.55
C ASN A 101 10.84 7.53 16.30
N ARG A 102 9.87 6.74 15.85
CA ARG A 102 10.02 5.89 14.65
C ARG A 102 10.01 6.69 13.37
N SER A 103 9.12 7.68 13.23
CA SER A 103 9.06 8.53 12.05
C SER A 103 10.36 9.34 11.91
N SER A 104 10.91 9.86 13.02
CA SER A 104 12.22 10.51 13.05
C SER A 104 13.37 9.55 12.73
N LEU A 105 13.39 8.34 13.30
CA LEU A 105 14.44 7.34 13.02
C LEU A 105 14.49 6.93 11.54
N GLN A 106 13.33 6.85 10.89
CA GLN A 106 13.22 6.56 9.47
C GLN A 106 13.47 7.79 8.59
N GLY A 107 13.61 8.99 9.16
CA GLY A 107 13.77 10.25 8.44
C GLY A 107 12.54 10.60 7.61
N LEU A 108 11.34 10.33 8.13
CA LEU A 108 10.09 10.71 7.50
C LEU A 108 9.78 12.17 7.80
N GLU A 109 9.45 12.93 6.77
CA GLU A 109 9.16 14.35 6.87
C GLU A 109 7.87 14.69 6.15
N LEU A 110 7.12 15.64 6.71
CA LEU A 110 5.92 16.20 6.10
C LEU A 110 6.27 17.53 5.44
N THR A 111 6.18 17.58 4.12
CA THR A 111 6.21 18.86 3.41
C THR A 111 4.93 19.64 3.76
N PRO A 112 5.00 20.96 4.04
CA PRO A 112 3.81 21.78 4.24
C PRO A 112 2.79 21.62 3.11
N TRP A 113 1.51 21.76 3.43
CA TRP A 113 0.47 21.67 2.43
C TRP A 113 0.68 22.67 1.30
N ARG A 114 0.58 22.17 0.07
CA ARG A 114 0.68 22.95 -1.14
C ARG A 114 -0.60 23.77 -1.30
N THR A 115 -0.43 25.06 -1.55
CA THR A 115 -1.55 26.00 -1.75
C THR A 115 -1.87 26.26 -3.22
N GLN A 116 -1.07 25.74 -4.16
CA GLN A 116 -1.22 25.96 -5.60
C GLN A 116 -0.81 24.72 -6.40
N GLY A 117 -1.58 24.37 -7.43
CA GLY A 117 -1.29 23.26 -8.33
C GLY A 117 -1.90 23.48 -9.70
N LYS A 118 -1.56 22.63 -10.66
CA LYS A 118 -1.97 22.79 -12.08
C LYS A 118 -2.84 21.67 -12.60
N HIS A 119 -2.81 20.48 -12.01
CA HIS A 119 -3.50 19.31 -12.53
C HIS A 119 -3.89 18.31 -11.44
N ILE A 120 -4.81 17.40 -11.74
CA ILE A 120 -5.14 16.23 -10.92
C ILE A 120 -4.29 15.05 -11.40
N LEU A 121 -3.62 14.35 -10.50
CA LEU A 121 -2.89 13.11 -10.82
C LEU A 121 -3.75 11.90 -10.45
N LEU A 122 -4.23 11.16 -11.43
CA LEU A 122 -5.01 9.93 -11.24
C LEU A 122 -4.10 8.70 -11.35
N CYS A 123 -3.95 7.96 -10.26
CA CYS A 123 -3.09 6.77 -10.21
C CYS A 123 -3.94 5.48 -10.22
N GLY A 124 -3.71 4.63 -11.21
CA GLY A 124 -4.29 3.27 -11.25
C GLY A 124 -3.59 2.28 -10.31
N GLN A 125 -4.19 1.12 -10.13
CA GLN A 125 -3.58 -0.01 -9.40
C GLN A 125 -3.78 -1.34 -10.14
N HIS A 126 -3.42 -2.46 -9.51
CA HIS A 126 -3.57 -3.78 -10.12
C HIS A 126 -4.95 -4.37 -9.77
N GLU A 127 -5.79 -4.64 -10.78
CA GLU A 127 -7.17 -5.13 -10.56
C GLU A 127 -7.27 -6.55 -10.00
N LYS A 128 -6.24 -7.38 -10.19
CA LYS A 128 -6.17 -8.73 -9.60
C LYS A 128 -5.58 -8.77 -8.18
N SER A 129 -5.54 -7.65 -7.47
CA SER A 129 -5.11 -7.64 -6.06
C SER A 129 -6.32 -7.73 -5.15
N GLU A 130 -6.16 -8.30 -3.95
CA GLU A 130 -7.18 -8.26 -2.90
C GLU A 130 -7.61 -6.84 -2.52
N GLN A 131 -6.70 -5.87 -2.66
CA GLN A 131 -6.98 -4.44 -2.50
C GLN A 131 -8.04 -3.91 -3.49
N TRP A 132 -8.39 -4.71 -4.51
CA TRP A 132 -9.38 -4.39 -5.54
C TRP A 132 -10.57 -5.36 -5.52
N ARG A 133 -10.71 -6.15 -4.45
CA ARG A 133 -11.80 -7.13 -4.32
C ARG A 133 -13.15 -6.42 -4.37
N GLY A 134 -14.03 -6.90 -5.25
CA GLY A 134 -15.38 -6.36 -5.42
C GLY A 134 -15.47 -5.08 -6.24
N MET A 135 -14.34 -4.55 -6.71
CA MET A 135 -14.30 -3.33 -7.53
C MET A 135 -14.56 -3.65 -9.01
N PRO A 136 -15.06 -2.67 -9.80
CA PRO A 136 -15.15 -2.80 -11.25
C PRO A 136 -13.76 -2.99 -11.90
N SER A 137 -13.71 -3.34 -13.19
CA SER A 137 -12.43 -3.40 -13.91
C SER A 137 -11.65 -2.09 -13.79
N MET A 138 -10.33 -2.14 -13.81
CA MET A 138 -9.50 -0.93 -13.66
C MET A 138 -9.84 0.11 -14.72
N SER A 139 -10.09 -0.33 -15.96
CA SER A 139 -10.51 0.55 -17.05
C SER A 139 -11.81 1.28 -16.72
N LYS A 140 -12.83 0.57 -16.25
CA LYS A 140 -14.13 1.15 -15.90
C LYS A 140 -14.01 2.14 -14.76
N TRP A 141 -13.26 1.79 -13.72
CA TRP A 141 -13.02 2.70 -12.59
C TRP A 141 -12.30 3.98 -13.02
N VAL A 142 -11.23 3.87 -13.81
CA VAL A 142 -10.46 5.03 -14.30
C VAL A 142 -11.36 5.95 -15.14
N MET A 143 -12.13 5.38 -16.08
CA MET A 143 -13.05 6.14 -16.93
C MET A 143 -14.11 6.89 -16.10
N GLN A 144 -14.76 6.20 -15.16
CA GLN A 144 -15.74 6.81 -14.26
C GLN A 144 -15.12 7.90 -13.37
N THR A 145 -13.89 7.69 -12.91
CA THR A 145 -13.16 8.66 -12.10
C THR A 145 -12.83 9.91 -12.90
N ILE A 146 -12.36 9.76 -14.14
CA ILE A 146 -12.11 10.89 -15.06
C ILE A 146 -13.40 11.70 -15.25
N GLU A 147 -14.50 11.04 -15.56
CA GLU A 147 -15.80 11.68 -15.77
C GLU A 147 -16.30 12.41 -14.52
N ASN A 148 -16.08 11.86 -13.33
CA ASN A 148 -16.45 12.52 -12.09
C ASN A 148 -15.58 13.73 -11.76
N ILE A 149 -14.27 13.65 -11.97
CA ILE A 149 -13.36 14.79 -11.80
C ILE A 149 -13.76 15.93 -12.73
N GLN A 150 -14.01 15.64 -14.02
CA GLN A 150 -14.34 16.65 -15.03
C GLN A 150 -15.68 17.38 -14.78
N LYS A 151 -16.56 16.83 -13.94
CA LYS A 151 -17.79 17.53 -13.51
C LYS A 151 -17.52 18.63 -12.47
N HIS A 152 -16.37 18.60 -11.81
CA HIS A 152 -16.08 19.46 -10.65
C HIS A 152 -14.85 20.36 -10.84
N THR A 153 -14.05 20.13 -11.89
CA THR A 153 -12.89 20.96 -12.19
C THR A 153 -12.52 20.93 -13.68
N ASP A 154 -12.00 22.07 -14.16
CA ASP A 154 -11.39 22.22 -15.49
C ASP A 154 -9.89 21.87 -15.52
N ARG A 155 -9.30 21.52 -14.37
CA ARG A 155 -7.88 21.16 -14.30
C ARG A 155 -7.58 19.96 -15.20
N PRO A 156 -6.44 19.98 -15.93
CA PRO A 156 -5.93 18.79 -16.59
C PRO A 156 -5.88 17.58 -15.66
N ILE A 157 -6.15 16.39 -16.21
CA ILE A 157 -5.96 15.13 -15.50
C ILE A 157 -4.74 14.45 -16.10
N TYR A 158 -3.78 14.07 -15.27
CA TYR A 158 -2.68 13.20 -15.65
C TYR A 158 -2.97 11.80 -15.13
N PHE A 159 -3.26 10.87 -16.03
CA PHE A 159 -3.45 9.48 -15.71
C PHE A 159 -2.10 8.74 -15.68
N ARG A 160 -1.76 8.18 -14.52
CA ARG A 160 -0.63 7.29 -14.30
C ARG A 160 -1.13 5.85 -14.16
N PRO A 161 -1.00 4.99 -15.18
CA PRO A 161 -1.37 3.59 -15.07
C PRO A 161 -0.42 2.85 -14.11
N HIS A 162 -0.89 1.75 -13.53
CA HIS A 162 -0.02 0.87 -12.77
C HIS A 162 0.99 0.19 -13.72
N PRO A 163 2.30 0.14 -13.39
CA PRO A 163 3.33 -0.39 -14.31
C PRO A 163 3.08 -1.82 -14.80
N ARG A 164 2.39 -2.62 -13.98
CA ARG A 164 2.04 -4.04 -14.28
C ARG A 164 0.57 -4.28 -14.59
N CYS A 165 -0.24 -3.23 -14.65
CA CYS A 165 -1.63 -3.30 -15.08
C CYS A 165 -1.86 -2.10 -16.02
N PRO A 166 -1.19 -2.10 -17.20
CA PRO A 166 -1.26 -0.99 -18.12
C PRO A 166 -2.65 -0.92 -18.73
N LEU A 167 -3.15 0.30 -18.90
CA LEU A 167 -4.39 0.58 -19.60
C LEU A 167 -4.03 1.46 -20.79
N PRO A 168 -3.80 0.90 -22.00
CA PRO A 168 -3.34 1.68 -23.14
C PRO A 168 -4.42 2.67 -23.59
N GLU A 169 -3.99 3.90 -23.90
CA GLU A 169 -4.75 4.92 -24.63
C GLU A 169 -6.08 5.41 -24.02
N ILE A 170 -6.42 5.06 -22.77
CA ILE A 170 -7.64 5.54 -22.10
C ILE A 170 -7.75 7.07 -22.10
N GLU A 171 -6.65 7.77 -21.85
CA GLU A 171 -6.59 9.24 -21.84
C GLU A 171 -7.03 9.86 -23.17
N LYS A 172 -6.84 9.17 -24.30
CA LYS A 172 -7.17 9.71 -25.64
C LYS A 172 -8.67 9.83 -25.86
N GLN A 173 -9.49 9.17 -25.03
CA GLN A 173 -10.95 9.22 -25.11
C GLN A 173 -11.53 10.50 -24.46
N TYR A 174 -10.72 11.25 -23.71
CA TYR A 174 -11.17 12.38 -22.92
C TYR A 174 -10.40 13.66 -23.28
N LYS A 175 -11.10 14.79 -23.30
CA LYS A 175 -10.46 16.11 -23.45
C LYS A 175 -9.66 16.44 -22.20
N ASN A 176 -8.49 17.07 -22.36
CA ASN A 176 -7.67 17.56 -21.23
C ASN A 176 -7.21 16.44 -20.26
N VAL A 177 -7.06 15.22 -20.78
CA VAL A 177 -6.48 14.08 -20.05
C VAL A 177 -5.19 13.65 -20.74
N TYR A 178 -4.14 13.50 -19.95
CA TYR A 178 -2.79 13.21 -20.42
C TYR A 178 -2.24 11.98 -19.71
N ARG A 179 -1.28 11.29 -20.33
CA ARG A 179 -0.60 10.16 -19.71
C ARG A 179 0.65 10.60 -18.99
N GLN A 180 0.80 10.19 -17.73
CA GLN A 180 2.08 10.16 -17.03
C GLN A 180 2.56 8.71 -16.97
N ALA A 181 3.36 8.29 -17.95
CA ALA A 181 3.80 6.89 -18.05
C ALA A 181 4.85 6.56 -16.97
N PRO A 182 4.69 5.48 -16.19
CA PRO A 182 5.70 5.07 -15.23
C PRO A 182 7.00 4.65 -15.91
N GLN A 183 8.12 5.17 -15.43
CA GLN A 183 9.46 4.85 -15.92
C GLN A 183 10.19 3.97 -14.91
N HIS A 184 10.72 2.83 -15.37
CA HIS A 184 11.49 1.93 -14.52
C HIS A 184 12.80 2.60 -14.09
N ILE A 185 13.13 2.53 -12.80
CA ILE A 185 14.38 3.07 -12.26
C ILE A 185 15.50 2.07 -12.57
N LEU A 186 16.47 2.50 -13.36
CA LEU A 186 17.61 1.65 -13.75
C LEU A 186 18.37 1.16 -12.51
N GLY A 187 18.70 -0.14 -12.48
CA GLY A 187 19.41 -0.77 -11.36
C GLY A 187 18.52 -1.18 -10.18
N SER A 188 17.24 -0.82 -10.18
CA SER A 188 16.26 -1.36 -9.24
C SER A 188 15.75 -2.73 -9.70
N TYR A 189 15.35 -3.59 -8.74
CA TYR A 189 14.70 -4.88 -9.05
C TYR A 189 13.33 -4.66 -9.68
N ASP A 190 12.58 -3.76 -9.06
CA ASP A 190 11.23 -3.41 -9.41
C ASP A 190 10.96 -2.08 -8.74
N ASP A 191 11.48 -0.99 -9.31
CA ASP A 191 11.14 0.35 -8.89
C ASP A 191 10.78 1.25 -10.09
N PHE A 192 9.86 2.17 -9.86
CA PHE A 192 9.37 3.11 -10.87
C PHE A 192 9.40 4.51 -10.29
N ASP A 193 9.69 5.47 -11.15
CA ASP A 193 9.68 6.88 -10.78
C ASP A 193 8.34 7.29 -10.14
N MET A 194 8.33 8.37 -9.38
CA MET A 194 7.09 8.99 -8.94
C MET A 194 7.32 10.49 -8.85
N SER A 195 6.43 11.26 -9.45
CA SER A 195 6.51 12.72 -9.41
C SER A 195 5.15 13.32 -9.19
N PHE A 196 5.05 14.10 -8.12
CA PHE A 196 3.89 14.94 -7.82
C PHE A 196 4.13 16.41 -8.20
N LYS A 197 5.08 16.66 -9.10
CA LYS A 197 5.43 18.03 -9.54
C LYS A 197 4.20 18.70 -10.13
N ASN A 198 3.82 19.85 -9.56
CA ASN A 198 2.65 20.65 -9.96
C ASN A 198 1.27 19.96 -9.80
N ALA A 199 1.18 18.77 -9.20
CA ALA A 199 -0.11 18.18 -8.86
C ALA A 199 -0.83 19.06 -7.83
N TRP A 200 -2.11 19.33 -8.07
CA TRP A 200 -3.03 19.97 -7.14
C TRP A 200 -3.55 18.95 -6.12
N ALA A 201 -4.05 17.82 -6.62
CA ALA A 201 -4.45 16.67 -5.81
C ALA A 201 -4.06 15.36 -6.50
N VAL A 202 -3.92 14.30 -5.71
CA VAL A 202 -3.74 12.92 -6.18
C VAL A 202 -5.03 12.15 -5.96
N VAL A 203 -5.44 11.35 -6.93
CA VAL A 203 -6.61 10.46 -6.83
C VAL A 203 -6.11 9.05 -7.01
N CYS A 204 -6.33 8.20 -6.01
CA CYS A 204 -6.01 6.77 -6.08
C CYS A 204 -6.88 6.03 -5.08
N HIS A 205 -7.29 4.80 -5.35
CA HIS A 205 -8.15 4.09 -4.41
C HIS A 205 -7.43 3.74 -3.10
N SER A 206 -6.36 2.94 -3.15
CA SER A 206 -5.63 2.53 -1.94
C SER A 206 -4.14 2.27 -2.18
N SER A 207 -3.57 2.81 -3.25
CA SER A 207 -2.19 2.55 -3.64
C SER A 207 -1.20 3.50 -2.96
N ASN A 208 0.09 3.12 -2.95
CA ASN A 208 1.18 3.91 -2.33
C ASN A 208 1.28 5.39 -2.79
N PRO A 209 0.87 5.81 -4.01
CA PRO A 209 0.80 7.22 -4.36
C PRO A 209 0.00 8.09 -3.38
N GLY A 210 -1.02 7.55 -2.70
CA GLY A 210 -1.81 8.29 -1.70
C GLY A 210 -0.95 8.73 -0.50
N PRO A 211 -0.42 7.81 0.32
CA PRO A 211 0.49 8.17 1.41
C PRO A 211 1.70 9.01 0.96
N GLN A 212 2.26 8.71 -0.21
CA GLN A 212 3.41 9.46 -0.76
C GLN A 212 3.05 10.92 -1.11
N SER A 213 1.87 11.17 -1.66
CA SER A 213 1.43 12.53 -1.95
C SER A 213 1.12 13.31 -0.66
N ILE A 214 0.49 12.64 0.31
CA ILE A 214 0.23 13.19 1.64
C ILE A 214 1.55 13.63 2.28
N MET A 215 2.59 12.80 2.32
CA MET A 215 3.90 13.21 2.84
C MET A 215 4.52 14.38 2.05
N SER A 216 4.28 14.42 0.74
CA SER A 216 4.74 15.49 -0.16
C SER A 216 3.93 16.79 -0.08
N GLY A 217 2.99 16.90 0.86
CA GLY A 217 2.17 18.11 1.03
C GLY A 217 1.10 18.27 -0.04
N ILE A 218 0.63 17.17 -0.64
CA ILE A 218 -0.36 17.20 -1.73
C ILE A 218 -1.57 16.37 -1.31
N PRO A 219 -2.78 16.96 -1.25
CA PRO A 219 -3.98 16.28 -0.81
C PRO A 219 -4.28 15.06 -1.70
N ALA A 220 -4.77 13.99 -1.08
CA ALA A 220 -5.11 12.74 -1.75
C ALA A 220 -6.59 12.44 -1.59
N PHE A 221 -7.27 12.06 -2.66
CA PHE A 221 -8.62 11.48 -2.67
C PHE A 221 -8.48 9.97 -2.75
N VAL A 222 -8.90 9.28 -1.68
CA VAL A 222 -8.64 7.87 -1.44
C VAL A 222 -9.85 7.15 -0.86
N SER A 223 -9.94 5.84 -1.12
CA SER A 223 -10.96 4.99 -0.52
C SER A 223 -10.71 4.77 0.97
N THR A 224 -11.75 4.30 1.67
CA THR A 224 -11.68 3.88 3.07
C THR A 224 -10.61 2.81 3.34
N SER A 225 -10.19 2.04 2.34
CA SER A 225 -9.15 1.00 2.47
C SER A 225 -7.72 1.55 2.37
N SER A 226 -7.53 2.82 2.02
CA SER A 226 -6.20 3.44 1.93
C SER A 226 -5.60 3.72 3.30
N ILE A 227 -4.30 3.44 3.46
CA ILE A 227 -3.54 3.84 4.66
C ILE A 227 -3.57 5.37 4.88
N ALA A 228 -3.76 6.15 3.81
CA ALA A 228 -3.80 7.61 3.89
C ALA A 228 -5.18 8.16 4.29
N TYR A 229 -6.21 7.33 4.47
CA TYR A 229 -7.60 7.78 4.58
C TYR A 229 -7.83 8.80 5.71
N ASP A 230 -7.24 8.58 6.90
CA ASP A 230 -7.47 9.44 8.07
C ASP A 230 -6.94 10.88 7.91
N VAL A 231 -6.08 11.10 6.92
CA VAL A 231 -5.53 12.42 6.57
C VAL A 231 -5.73 12.77 5.09
N GLY A 232 -6.56 11.98 4.41
CA GLY A 232 -6.93 12.17 3.02
C GLY A 232 -8.33 12.76 2.90
N ASN A 233 -8.82 12.75 1.66
CA ASN A 233 -10.19 13.08 1.30
C ASN A 233 -10.85 11.79 0.84
N ASP A 234 -12.13 11.60 1.16
CA ASP A 234 -12.87 10.45 0.66
C ASP A 234 -13.00 10.56 -0.87
N ILE A 235 -12.71 9.46 -1.56
CA ILE A 235 -12.72 9.43 -3.03
C ILE A 235 -14.09 9.67 -3.64
N ASP A 236 -15.19 9.56 -2.89
CA ASP A 236 -16.53 9.85 -3.40
C ASP A 236 -16.93 11.33 -3.28
N PHE A 237 -16.12 12.16 -2.59
CA PHE A 237 -16.44 13.56 -2.27
C PHE A 237 -15.84 14.54 -3.29
N TRP A 238 -16.18 14.35 -4.57
CA TRP A 238 -15.61 15.13 -5.68
C TRP A 238 -15.87 16.64 -5.63
N HIS A 239 -16.89 17.08 -4.89
CA HIS A 239 -17.20 18.50 -4.71
C HIS A 239 -16.08 19.26 -3.98
N ASP A 240 -15.22 18.55 -3.24
CA ASP A 240 -14.08 19.13 -2.53
C ASP A 240 -12.79 19.17 -3.37
N ILE A 241 -12.80 18.69 -4.62
CA ILE A 241 -11.56 18.55 -5.43
C ILE A 241 -10.81 19.87 -5.63
N GLU A 242 -11.51 21.01 -5.66
CA GLU A 242 -10.92 22.36 -5.75
C GLU A 242 -10.65 23.03 -4.40
N SER A 243 -11.08 22.42 -3.29
CA SER A 243 -10.85 22.92 -1.92
C SER A 243 -10.72 21.74 -0.96
N PRO A 244 -9.71 20.87 -1.16
CA PRO A 244 -9.60 19.63 -0.43
C PRO A 244 -9.26 19.88 1.04
N LEU A 245 -9.67 18.94 1.89
CA LEU A 245 -9.23 18.88 3.27
C LEU A 245 -7.71 18.67 3.33
N MET A 246 -7.09 19.45 4.20
CA MET A 246 -5.64 19.48 4.43
C MET A 246 -5.37 19.47 5.95
N PRO A 247 -5.71 18.36 6.65
CA PRO A 247 -5.63 18.28 8.11
C PRO A 247 -4.18 18.24 8.61
N ASP A 248 -3.99 18.29 9.93
CA ASP A 248 -2.74 17.87 10.54
C ASP A 248 -2.44 16.40 10.20
N ARG A 249 -1.17 16.09 9.96
CA ARG A 249 -0.71 14.76 9.51
C ARG A 249 0.25 14.09 10.49
N GLN A 250 0.60 14.73 11.60
CA GLN A 250 1.73 14.29 12.40
C GLN A 250 1.46 12.96 13.09
N GLN A 251 0.29 12.80 13.69
CA GLN A 251 -0.08 11.53 14.33
C GLN A 251 -0.15 10.39 13.31
N TRP A 252 -0.76 10.66 12.15
CA TRP A 252 -0.80 9.69 11.06
C TRP A 252 0.60 9.27 10.59
N LEU A 253 1.55 10.21 10.45
CA LEU A 253 2.92 9.89 10.05
C LEU A 253 3.61 8.99 11.08
N ASN A 254 3.40 9.28 12.36
CA ASN A 254 3.95 8.49 13.46
C ASN A 254 3.45 7.04 13.40
N ASP A 255 2.14 6.86 13.20
CA ASP A 255 1.53 5.53 13.07
C ASP A 255 1.95 4.83 11.76
N TYR A 256 2.00 5.57 10.64
CA TYR A 256 2.41 5.04 9.34
C TYR A 256 3.83 4.47 9.36
N ALA A 257 4.75 5.10 10.11
CA ALA A 257 6.12 4.61 10.26
C ALA A 257 6.18 3.17 10.84
N TRP A 258 5.19 2.76 11.63
CA TRP A 258 5.07 1.42 12.21
C TRP A 258 4.43 0.38 11.28
N THR A 259 4.16 0.72 10.02
CA THR A 259 3.64 -0.25 9.04
C THR A 259 4.75 -1.01 8.31
N GLU A 260 5.96 -0.43 8.22
CA GLU A 260 7.07 -0.99 7.45
C GLU A 260 8.38 -1.04 8.23
N TYR A 261 9.18 -2.05 7.94
CA TYR A 261 10.36 -2.44 8.71
C TYR A 261 11.51 -2.82 7.78
N THR A 262 12.75 -2.60 8.21
CA THR A 262 13.92 -3.17 7.53
C THR A 262 14.00 -4.68 7.77
N VAL A 263 14.81 -5.38 6.97
CA VAL A 263 15.07 -6.82 7.19
C VAL A 263 15.63 -7.09 8.59
N ASP A 264 16.49 -6.21 9.11
CA ASP A 264 17.08 -6.33 10.45
C ASP A 264 16.02 -6.16 11.55
N GLU A 265 15.14 -5.16 11.43
CA GLU A 265 14.03 -4.95 12.37
C GLU A 265 13.05 -6.12 12.36
N ILE A 266 12.77 -6.68 11.18
CA ILE A 266 11.94 -7.89 11.01
C ILE A 266 12.61 -9.07 11.72
N SER A 267 13.92 -9.23 11.53
CA SER A 267 14.71 -10.29 12.15
C SER A 267 14.78 -10.17 13.67
N GLN A 268 14.68 -8.96 14.21
CA GLN A 268 14.62 -8.70 15.65
C GLN A 268 13.21 -8.90 16.24
N GLY A 269 12.22 -9.22 15.40
CA GLY A 269 10.85 -9.49 15.83
C GLY A 269 10.01 -8.25 16.15
N MET A 270 10.45 -7.06 15.72
CA MET A 270 9.71 -5.82 15.93
C MET A 270 8.26 -5.86 15.41
N PRO A 271 7.98 -6.23 14.14
CA PRO A 271 6.61 -6.33 13.68
C PRO A 271 5.86 -7.49 14.36
N LEU A 272 6.52 -8.63 14.59
CA LEU A 272 5.89 -9.79 15.24
C LEU A 272 5.32 -9.41 16.61
N LYS A 273 6.11 -8.71 17.44
CA LYS A 273 5.69 -8.24 18.76
C LYS A 273 4.42 -7.40 18.71
N ARG A 274 4.25 -6.58 17.67
CA ARG A 274 3.06 -5.75 17.48
C ARG A 274 1.83 -6.54 17.04
N LEU A 275 2.02 -7.66 16.36
CA LEU A 275 0.94 -8.52 15.91
C LEU A 275 0.53 -9.57 16.96
N THR A 276 1.38 -9.87 17.94
CA THR A 276 1.19 -11.00 18.89
C THR A 276 -0.17 -11.00 19.59
N THR A 277 -0.63 -9.86 20.11
CA THR A 277 -1.92 -9.79 20.83
C THR A 277 -3.08 -10.13 19.91
N ALA A 278 -3.11 -9.54 18.70
CA ALA A 278 -4.16 -9.81 17.72
C ALA A 278 -4.11 -11.25 17.19
N LEU A 279 -2.91 -11.81 16.97
CA LEU A 279 -2.74 -13.20 16.56
C LEU A 279 -3.28 -14.16 17.63
N SER A 280 -2.99 -13.89 18.91
CA SER A 280 -3.47 -14.72 20.01
C SER A 280 -4.99 -14.71 20.10
N ASN A 281 -5.62 -13.55 19.92
CA ASN A 281 -7.08 -13.42 19.92
C ASN A 281 -7.75 -14.10 18.72
N ALA A 282 -7.07 -14.18 17.58
CA ALA A 282 -7.64 -14.73 16.35
C ALA A 282 -7.56 -16.27 16.26
N ILE A 283 -6.89 -16.93 17.20
CA ILE A 283 -6.70 -18.40 17.24
C ILE A 283 -7.56 -19.05 18.34
N ILE A 284 -8.22 -18.26 19.19
CA ILE A 284 -9.14 -18.72 20.25
C ILE A 284 -10.52 -19.03 19.67
#